data_AF-A0A8H3H6U7-F1
#
_entry.id   AF-A0A8H3H6U7-F1
#
_cell.length_a   1.000
_cell.length_b   1.000
_cell.length_c   1.000
_cell.angle_alpha   90.00
_cell.angle_beta   90.00
_cell.angle_gamma   90.00
#
_symmetry.space_group_name_H-M   'P 1'
#
loop_
_entity.id
_entity.type
_entity.pdbx_description
1 polymer ?
#
loop_
_entity_poly.entity_id
_entity_poly.type
_entity_poly.pdbx_seq_one_letter_code
_entity_poly.pdbx_strand_id
1 'polypeptide(L)'
;MTPQFDQPSHSIVHDLIYFYRRKSQDCIQRVVQAIQHIVANNLIVEINLLVNLLEFVGREIIVQHRMRNRGRCGVFNDSVVPHSWALDLIKRPPLIAQTNLWLKNLMEYLGTLYNILESLREYNLGLKSSFLYSFHGKATLNLLGRGILIERICRLIVLELTRLLSLTNPFQQPRPGLNPRAEPFDPELSSQPFSMKETKLPNPEQVLGFEEQHTADSTSSDSCAAHFDSLSETSSRPVLTPDEVESGKKILLAYRRYIQRRLQSAAKTIWSYYSRYRHIKNKRAVMESQSLKLRREYEKYIVEPEGPLLSPRLFSRHKTILLRCMPHVVLFLRGLEHVNQLQKQLNRERLRNTRAEERQAVRAKMHESSQFTRKLRRLMSSIMPGSGNFLQLNALQAHVKEISSIYQEVQEAFGKAMKTVSLEQHYYRGVAVILAQPTHQ
;
A
#
# COMPACT_ATOMS: atom_id res chain seq x y z
N MET A 1 -2.44 -1.82 -57.43
CA MET A 1 -3.29 -1.69 -56.21
C MET A 1 -3.10 -2.95 -55.39
N THR A 2 -2.65 -2.84 -54.14
CA THR A 2 -2.75 -3.95 -53.16
C THR A 2 -4.16 -3.98 -52.59
N PRO A 3 -4.77 -5.16 -52.38
CA PRO A 3 -6.10 -5.22 -51.76
C PRO A 3 -6.03 -4.68 -50.32
N GLN A 4 -6.93 -3.75 -49.99
CA GLN A 4 -7.27 -3.50 -48.59
C GLN A 4 -8.05 -4.72 -48.09
N PHE A 5 -7.38 -5.57 -47.32
CA PHE A 5 -8.08 -6.55 -46.50
C PHE A 5 -8.84 -5.78 -45.41
N ASP A 6 -10.17 -5.97 -45.36
CA ASP A 6 -11.00 -5.40 -44.32
C ASP A 6 -10.47 -5.81 -42.94
N GLN A 7 -10.12 -4.82 -42.12
CA GLN A 7 -9.70 -5.10 -40.75
C GLN A 7 -10.94 -5.55 -39.96
N PRO A 8 -10.92 -6.75 -39.35
CA PRO A 8 -12.09 -7.29 -38.66
C PRO A 8 -12.50 -6.36 -37.53
N SER A 9 -13.81 -6.09 -37.42
CA SER A 9 -14.42 -5.07 -36.56
C SER A 9 -13.93 -5.14 -35.11
N HIS A 10 -12.91 -4.37 -34.80
CA HIS A 10 -12.13 -4.50 -33.56
C HIS A 10 -12.92 -3.95 -32.36
N SER A 11 -13.64 -4.83 -31.68
CA SER A 11 -14.51 -4.50 -30.56
C SER A 11 -13.75 -4.36 -29.23
N ILE A 12 -14.14 -3.36 -28.44
CA ILE A 12 -13.63 -2.99 -27.11
C ILE A 12 -13.54 -4.21 -26.15
N VAL A 13 -14.48 -5.16 -26.29
CA VAL A 13 -14.50 -6.40 -25.49
C VAL A 13 -13.22 -7.22 -25.71
N HIS A 14 -12.67 -7.22 -26.93
CA HIS A 14 -11.41 -7.90 -27.23
C HIS A 14 -10.24 -7.24 -26.51
N ASP A 15 -10.19 -5.91 -26.43
CA ASP A 15 -9.13 -5.19 -25.71
C ASP A 15 -9.16 -5.48 -24.20
N LEU A 16 -10.35 -5.53 -23.59
CA LEU A 16 -10.53 -5.99 -22.21
C LEU A 16 -10.03 -7.44 -22.04
N ILE A 17 -10.38 -8.34 -22.97
CA ILE A 17 -9.94 -9.74 -22.96
C ILE A 17 -8.41 -9.86 -23.12
N TYR A 18 -7.79 -9.11 -24.03
CA TYR A 18 -6.34 -9.10 -24.23
C TYR A 18 -5.59 -8.53 -23.02
N PHE A 19 -6.17 -7.53 -22.34
CA PHE A 19 -5.65 -6.97 -21.10
C PHE A 19 -5.67 -8.00 -19.96
N TYR A 20 -6.82 -8.64 -19.69
CA TYR A 20 -6.91 -9.69 -18.65
C TYR A 20 -6.10 -10.94 -18.98
N ARG A 21 -5.94 -11.30 -20.27
CA ARG A 21 -5.04 -12.37 -20.72
C ARG A 21 -3.56 -11.97 -20.68
N ARG A 22 -3.25 -10.67 -20.56
CA ARG A 22 -1.89 -10.09 -20.46
C ARG A 22 -0.95 -10.45 -21.63
N LYS A 23 -1.52 -10.76 -22.80
CA LYS A 23 -0.78 -11.30 -23.97
C LYS A 23 -0.24 -10.26 -24.95
N SER A 24 -0.60 -8.97 -24.82
CA SER A 24 -0.18 -7.94 -25.79
C SER A 24 0.73 -6.87 -25.18
N GLN A 25 1.68 -6.37 -25.99
CA GLN A 25 2.69 -5.38 -25.60
C GLN A 25 2.13 -3.95 -25.47
N ASP A 26 0.90 -3.72 -25.93
CA ASP A 26 0.17 -2.45 -25.96
C ASP A 26 -1.09 -2.46 -25.06
N CYS A 27 -1.30 -3.53 -24.27
CA CYS A 27 -2.59 -3.76 -23.63
C CYS A 27 -3.01 -2.70 -22.60
N ILE A 28 -2.08 -1.92 -22.03
CA ILE A 28 -2.46 -0.80 -21.15
C ILE A 28 -3.01 0.37 -21.98
N GLN A 29 -2.43 0.64 -23.16
CA GLN A 29 -2.95 1.67 -24.07
C GLN A 29 -4.34 1.28 -24.59
N ARG A 30 -4.51 0.04 -25.08
CA ARG A 30 -5.80 -0.51 -25.52
C ARG A 30 -6.88 -0.37 -24.46
N VAL A 31 -6.55 -0.71 -23.21
CA VAL A 31 -7.55 -0.68 -22.13
C VAL A 31 -7.84 0.74 -21.64
N VAL A 32 -6.90 1.68 -21.73
CA VAL A 32 -7.18 3.11 -21.52
C VAL A 32 -8.12 3.64 -22.61
N GLN A 33 -7.92 3.26 -23.87
CA GLN A 33 -8.83 3.59 -24.98
C GLN A 33 -10.22 2.96 -24.79
N ALA A 34 -10.30 1.72 -24.27
CA ALA A 34 -11.55 1.07 -23.91
C ALA A 34 -12.31 1.85 -22.81
N ILE A 35 -11.62 2.27 -21.74
CA ILE A 35 -12.22 3.09 -20.67
C ILE A 35 -12.66 4.45 -21.23
N GLN A 36 -11.84 5.10 -22.06
CA GLN A 36 -12.19 6.37 -22.71
C GLN A 36 -13.45 6.24 -23.57
N HIS A 37 -13.59 5.17 -24.34
CA HIS A 37 -14.80 4.93 -25.13
C HIS A 37 -16.03 4.69 -24.25
N ILE A 38 -15.89 3.88 -23.17
CA ILE A 38 -16.97 3.64 -22.20
C ILE A 38 -17.48 4.96 -21.61
N VAL A 39 -16.57 5.85 -21.20
CA VAL A 39 -16.91 7.15 -20.61
C VAL A 39 -17.49 8.11 -21.65
N ALA A 40 -16.83 8.28 -22.80
CA ALA A 40 -17.25 9.24 -23.82
C ALA A 40 -18.61 8.93 -24.47
N ASN A 41 -19.02 7.65 -24.47
CA ASN A 41 -20.31 7.21 -25.01
C ASN A 41 -21.32 6.84 -23.91
N ASN A 42 -21.02 7.14 -22.64
CA ASN A 42 -21.87 6.83 -21.48
C ASN A 42 -22.37 5.37 -21.44
N LEU A 43 -21.49 4.41 -21.78
CA LEU A 43 -21.88 3.01 -21.86
C LEU A 43 -22.23 2.44 -20.48
N ILE A 44 -23.34 1.72 -20.39
CA ILE A 44 -23.80 1.07 -19.16
C ILE A 44 -22.83 -0.06 -18.80
N VAL A 45 -22.02 0.16 -17.76
CA VAL A 45 -21.04 -0.79 -17.23
C VAL A 45 -21.20 -0.87 -15.71
N GLU A 46 -21.07 -2.06 -15.14
CA GLU A 46 -21.09 -2.21 -13.68
C GLU A 46 -19.99 -1.36 -13.04
N ILE A 47 -20.36 -0.46 -12.12
CA ILE A 47 -19.41 0.48 -11.52
C ILE A 47 -18.24 -0.22 -10.81
N ASN A 48 -18.47 -1.41 -10.22
CA ASN A 48 -17.41 -2.23 -9.63
C ASN A 48 -16.42 -2.72 -10.69
N LEU A 49 -16.88 -3.14 -11.87
CA LEU A 49 -16.02 -3.58 -12.96
C LEU A 49 -15.17 -2.43 -13.47
N LEU A 50 -15.79 -1.27 -13.76
CA LEU A 50 -15.08 -0.06 -14.18
C LEU A 50 -14.01 0.36 -13.16
N VAL A 51 -14.31 0.30 -11.87
CA VAL A 51 -13.41 0.76 -10.80
C VAL A 51 -12.28 -0.25 -10.51
N ASN A 52 -12.56 -1.55 -10.58
CA ASN A 52 -11.50 -2.57 -10.53
C ASN A 52 -10.58 -2.48 -11.76
N LEU A 53 -11.13 -2.13 -12.93
CA LEU A 53 -10.36 -1.91 -14.15
C LEU A 53 -9.47 -0.67 -14.03
N LEU A 54 -10.02 0.47 -13.59
CA LEU A 54 -9.27 1.69 -13.27
C LEU A 54 -8.15 1.41 -12.26
N GLU A 55 -8.44 0.76 -11.13
CA GLU A 55 -7.40 0.47 -10.12
C GLU A 55 -6.27 -0.40 -10.67
N PHE A 56 -6.61 -1.42 -11.46
CA PHE A 56 -5.60 -2.32 -12.03
C PHE A 56 -4.76 -1.60 -13.11
N VAL A 57 -5.35 -0.67 -13.86
CA VAL A 57 -4.66 0.16 -14.86
C VAL A 57 -3.75 1.21 -14.21
N GLY A 58 -4.25 1.98 -13.24
CA GLY A 58 -3.47 2.98 -12.51
C GLY A 58 -2.26 2.38 -11.81
N ARG A 59 -2.45 1.24 -11.15
CA ARG A 59 -1.39 0.37 -10.62
C ARG A 59 -0.31 0.06 -11.66
N GLU A 60 -0.68 -0.46 -12.83
CA GLU A 60 0.29 -0.87 -13.86
C GLU A 60 1.04 0.34 -14.45
N ILE A 61 0.33 1.44 -14.80
CA ILE A 61 0.96 2.67 -15.31
C ILE A 61 1.97 3.21 -14.29
N ILE A 62 1.60 3.29 -13.01
CA ILE A 62 2.46 3.83 -11.95
C ILE A 62 3.65 2.90 -11.65
N VAL A 63 3.48 1.58 -11.76
CA VAL A 63 4.59 0.62 -11.61
C VAL A 63 5.54 0.67 -12.81
N GLN A 64 5.05 0.70 -14.05
CA GLN A 64 5.90 0.76 -15.23
C GLN A 64 6.64 2.11 -15.34
N HIS A 65 5.98 3.23 -15.06
CA HIS A 65 6.64 4.54 -14.90
C HIS A 65 7.70 4.49 -13.77
N ARG A 66 7.37 3.82 -12.66
CA ARG A 66 8.30 3.41 -11.58
C ARG A 66 9.57 2.73 -12.12
N MET A 67 9.41 1.66 -12.88
CA MET A 67 10.49 0.84 -13.43
C MET A 67 11.34 1.62 -14.44
N ARG A 68 10.71 2.39 -15.34
CA ARG A 68 11.39 3.20 -16.37
C ARG A 68 12.25 4.31 -15.76
N ASN A 69 11.85 4.88 -14.62
CA ASN A 69 12.51 6.03 -13.99
C ASN A 69 13.51 5.65 -12.86
N ARG A 70 13.92 4.38 -12.74
CA ARG A 70 14.74 3.89 -11.60
C ARG A 70 16.13 3.40 -12.00
N GLY A 71 17.13 4.25 -11.82
CA GLY A 71 18.49 3.79 -11.55
C GLY A 71 18.57 3.13 -10.15
N ARG A 72 19.21 1.95 -10.06
CA ARG A 72 19.67 1.20 -8.85
C ARG A 72 18.72 0.95 -7.65
N CYS A 73 17.52 1.55 -7.55
CA CYS A 73 16.74 1.58 -6.29
C CYS A 73 15.31 0.98 -6.34
N GLY A 74 15.10 -0.10 -7.12
CA GLY A 74 13.87 -0.93 -7.08
C GLY A 74 12.56 -0.20 -7.48
N VAL A 75 11.38 -0.74 -7.13
CA VAL A 75 10.06 -0.16 -7.49
C VAL A 75 9.41 0.66 -6.35
N PHE A 76 9.72 0.34 -5.09
CA PHE A 76 8.90 0.77 -3.93
C PHE A 76 9.49 1.86 -3.02
N ASN A 77 10.77 2.25 -3.18
CA ASN A 77 11.37 3.28 -2.33
C ASN A 77 10.58 4.59 -2.34
N ASP A 78 10.46 5.21 -1.16
CA ASP A 78 10.02 6.59 -0.90
C ASP A 78 8.64 7.02 -1.45
N SER A 79 7.79 6.08 -1.88
CA SER A 79 6.42 6.40 -2.31
C SER A 79 5.44 5.27 -1.97
N VAL A 80 4.58 5.54 -0.98
CA VAL A 80 3.57 4.62 -0.46
C VAL A 80 2.57 4.26 -1.56
N VAL A 81 2.70 3.07 -2.14
CA VAL A 81 1.65 2.44 -2.94
C VAL A 81 0.47 2.05 -2.02
N PRO A 82 -0.78 2.09 -2.49
CA PRO A 82 -1.91 1.49 -1.78
C PRO A 82 -1.65 0.04 -1.34
N HIS A 83 -2.13 -0.32 -0.15
CA HIS A 83 -1.91 -1.66 0.40
C HIS A 83 -2.58 -2.75 -0.45
N SER A 84 -3.72 -2.45 -1.06
CA SER A 84 -4.39 -3.28 -2.06
C SER A 84 -3.46 -3.63 -3.23
N TRP A 85 -2.82 -2.64 -3.85
CA TRP A 85 -1.86 -2.87 -4.93
C TRP A 85 -0.63 -3.67 -4.46
N ALA A 86 -0.12 -3.41 -3.25
CA ALA A 86 1.02 -4.16 -2.72
C ALA A 86 0.71 -5.65 -2.56
N LEU A 87 -0.50 -6.00 -2.09
CA LEU A 87 -0.96 -7.40 -2.01
C LEU A 87 -1.25 -7.98 -3.39
N ASP A 88 -1.81 -7.21 -4.31
CA ASP A 88 -2.13 -7.70 -5.66
C ASP A 88 -0.87 -7.86 -6.54
N LEU A 89 0.18 -7.05 -6.35
CA LEU A 89 1.48 -7.22 -7.01
C LEU A 89 2.23 -8.48 -6.52
N ILE A 90 1.95 -8.96 -5.30
CA ILE A 90 2.44 -10.25 -4.79
C ILE A 90 1.67 -11.42 -5.43
N LYS A 91 0.37 -11.26 -5.70
CA LYS A 91 -0.47 -12.28 -6.37
C LYS A 91 -0.28 -12.32 -7.89
N ARG A 92 -0.02 -11.16 -8.50
CA ARG A 92 0.02 -10.91 -9.94
C ARG A 92 1.19 -9.95 -10.22
N PRO A 93 2.36 -10.44 -10.66
CA PRO A 93 3.51 -9.58 -10.97
C PRO A 93 3.12 -8.53 -12.01
N PRO A 94 3.77 -7.36 -12.08
CA PRO A 94 3.41 -6.31 -13.02
C PRO A 94 3.48 -6.78 -14.48
N LEU A 95 2.78 -6.07 -15.37
CA LEU A 95 2.88 -6.30 -16.81
C LEU A 95 4.32 -6.06 -17.30
N ILE A 96 4.73 -6.80 -18.34
CA ILE A 96 5.98 -6.55 -19.05
C ILE A 96 6.02 -5.09 -19.51
N ALA A 97 7.15 -4.42 -19.31
CA ALA A 97 7.29 -2.99 -19.55
C ALA A 97 6.96 -2.63 -21.01
N GLN A 98 5.93 -1.80 -21.20
CA GLN A 98 5.43 -1.43 -22.52
C GLN A 98 6.23 -0.24 -23.05
N THR A 99 6.94 -0.44 -24.17
CA THR A 99 7.82 0.56 -24.81
C THR A 99 7.09 1.88 -25.08
N ASN A 100 5.85 1.76 -25.59
CA ASN A 100 4.97 2.85 -25.99
C ASN A 100 4.21 3.51 -24.83
N LEU A 101 4.51 3.18 -23.57
CA LEU A 101 3.90 3.82 -22.41
C LEU A 101 4.63 5.14 -22.08
N TRP A 102 4.27 6.18 -22.83
CA TRP A 102 4.79 7.54 -22.70
C TRP A 102 4.10 8.31 -21.56
N LEU A 103 4.65 9.48 -21.22
CA LEU A 103 4.00 10.44 -20.31
C LEU A 103 2.60 10.84 -20.82
N LYS A 104 2.39 10.84 -22.15
CA LYS A 104 1.09 11.06 -22.82
C LYS A 104 0.02 10.09 -22.30
N ASN A 105 0.30 8.79 -22.29
CA ASN A 105 -0.66 7.75 -21.85
C ASN A 105 -1.02 7.91 -20.35
N LEU A 106 -0.09 8.38 -19.52
CA LEU A 106 -0.37 8.74 -18.12
C LEU A 106 -1.25 9.99 -18.03
N MET A 107 -1.01 11.03 -18.83
CA MET A 107 -1.87 12.22 -18.88
C MET A 107 -3.29 11.87 -19.38
N GLU A 108 -3.40 11.03 -20.41
CA GLU A 108 -4.66 10.53 -20.97
C GLU A 108 -5.46 9.73 -19.93
N TYR A 109 -4.82 8.79 -19.23
CA TYR A 109 -5.44 8.05 -18.13
C TYR A 109 -5.88 8.98 -16.97
N LEU A 110 -5.08 9.98 -16.62
CA LEU A 110 -5.42 10.95 -15.57
C LEU A 110 -6.57 11.89 -15.96
N GLY A 111 -6.65 12.29 -17.24
CA GLY A 111 -7.80 13.03 -17.76
C GLY A 111 -9.06 12.16 -17.75
N THR A 112 -8.95 10.90 -18.16
CA THR A 112 -10.06 9.93 -18.12
C THR A 112 -10.56 9.73 -16.68
N LEU A 113 -9.65 9.58 -15.71
CA LEU A 113 -9.97 9.53 -14.27
C LEU A 113 -10.64 10.81 -13.75
N TYR A 114 -10.21 11.98 -14.21
CA TYR A 114 -10.80 13.27 -13.83
C TYR A 114 -12.24 13.38 -14.36
N ASN A 115 -12.46 13.07 -15.64
CA ASN A 115 -13.79 13.08 -16.25
C ASN A 115 -14.75 12.13 -15.52
N ILE A 116 -14.30 10.93 -15.12
CA ILE A 116 -15.10 9.99 -14.33
C ILE A 116 -15.47 10.58 -12.96
N LEU A 117 -14.56 11.29 -12.27
CA LEU A 117 -14.90 12.00 -11.04
C LEU A 117 -15.90 13.14 -11.26
N GLU A 118 -15.85 13.80 -12.42
CA GLU A 118 -16.77 14.90 -12.77
C GLU A 118 -18.18 14.36 -13.02
N SER A 119 -18.34 13.31 -13.84
CA SER A 119 -19.64 12.63 -14.00
C SER A 119 -20.17 12.05 -12.68
N LEU A 120 -19.33 11.41 -11.87
CA LEU A 120 -19.73 10.89 -10.55
C LEU A 120 -20.14 12.02 -9.56
N ARG A 121 -19.63 13.24 -9.75
CA ARG A 121 -20.04 14.43 -8.99
C ARG A 121 -21.42 14.93 -9.44
N GLU A 122 -21.73 14.90 -10.73
CA GLU A 122 -23.05 15.28 -11.26
C GLU A 122 -24.16 14.38 -10.74
N TYR A 123 -23.92 13.06 -10.66
CA TYR A 123 -24.86 12.11 -10.02
C TYR A 123 -25.03 12.31 -8.50
N ASN A 124 -24.21 13.14 -7.84
CA ASN A 124 -24.21 13.35 -6.39
C ASN A 124 -24.63 14.78 -5.99
N LEU A 125 -25.74 15.28 -6.56
CA LEU A 125 -26.29 16.63 -6.36
C LEU A 125 -26.41 17.11 -4.89
N GLY A 126 -26.54 16.19 -3.92
CA GLY A 126 -26.62 16.52 -2.48
C GLY A 126 -25.27 16.91 -1.83
N LEU A 127 -24.13 16.54 -2.43
CA LEU A 127 -22.81 16.81 -1.85
C LEU A 127 -22.28 18.18 -2.25
N LYS A 128 -22.70 19.21 -1.49
CA LYS A 128 -22.16 20.59 -1.58
C LYS A 128 -20.63 20.58 -1.72
N SER A 129 -20.13 21.32 -2.71
CA SER A 129 -18.77 21.26 -3.28
C SER A 129 -17.65 20.95 -2.28
N SER A 130 -17.36 19.66 -2.10
CA SER A 130 -16.30 19.22 -1.20
C SER A 130 -14.92 19.47 -1.79
N PHE A 131 -14.02 20.04 -1.00
CA PHE A 131 -12.61 20.29 -1.37
C PHE A 131 -11.88 19.03 -1.87
N LEU A 132 -12.37 17.83 -1.54
CA LEU A 132 -11.87 16.54 -2.03
C LEU A 132 -11.78 16.45 -3.58
N TYR A 133 -12.66 17.15 -4.30
CA TYR A 133 -12.68 17.14 -5.78
C TYR A 133 -11.82 18.25 -6.40
N SER A 134 -11.37 19.23 -5.62
CA SER A 134 -10.74 20.47 -6.11
C SER A 134 -9.23 20.33 -6.41
N PHE A 135 -8.86 19.49 -7.38
CA PHE A 135 -7.46 19.26 -7.75
C PHE A 135 -6.74 20.43 -8.46
N HIS A 136 -7.41 21.58 -8.64
CA HIS A 136 -6.91 22.73 -9.41
C HIS A 136 -5.83 23.59 -8.71
N GLY A 137 -5.37 23.23 -7.51
CA GLY A 137 -4.29 23.94 -6.82
C GLY A 137 -2.93 23.83 -7.52
N LYS A 138 -2.20 24.94 -7.65
CA LYS A 138 -0.80 24.99 -8.16
C LYS A 138 0.24 24.40 -7.18
N ALA A 139 -0.16 23.94 -5.99
CA ALA A 139 0.73 23.61 -4.88
C ALA A 139 0.92 22.10 -4.63
N THR A 140 2.11 21.76 -4.12
CA THR A 140 2.54 20.58 -3.33
C THR A 140 2.31 19.14 -3.82
N LEU A 141 1.27 18.81 -4.59
CA LEU A 141 1.03 17.44 -5.07
C LEU A 141 1.46 17.25 -6.52
N ASN A 142 2.47 16.40 -6.72
CA ASN A 142 2.93 15.98 -8.04
C ASN A 142 1.87 15.16 -8.79
N LEU A 143 2.00 15.09 -10.12
CA LEU A 143 1.03 14.46 -11.02
C LEU A 143 0.65 13.02 -10.58
N LEU A 144 1.65 12.23 -10.19
CA LEU A 144 1.49 10.84 -9.75
C LEU A 144 0.76 10.74 -8.39
N GLY A 145 0.97 11.69 -7.48
CA GLY A 145 0.22 11.82 -6.23
C GLY A 145 -1.24 12.23 -6.44
N ARG A 146 -1.54 13.06 -7.46
CA ARG A 146 -2.91 13.40 -7.85
C ARG A 146 -3.66 12.16 -8.34
N GLY A 147 -3.03 11.36 -9.22
CA GLY A 147 -3.61 10.08 -9.67
C GLY A 147 -3.95 9.14 -8.52
N ILE A 148 -3.01 8.90 -7.60
CA ILE A 148 -3.23 8.04 -6.42
C ILE A 148 -4.36 8.56 -5.51
N LEU A 149 -4.58 9.88 -5.44
CA LEU A 149 -5.68 10.47 -4.68
C LEU A 149 -7.01 10.35 -5.41
N ILE A 150 -7.06 10.65 -6.71
CA ILE A 150 -8.26 10.50 -7.55
C ILE A 150 -8.75 9.04 -7.52
N GLU A 151 -7.85 8.09 -7.77
CA GLU A 151 -8.16 6.65 -7.78
C GLU A 151 -8.68 6.16 -6.41
N ARG A 152 -8.12 6.68 -5.31
CA ARG A 152 -8.63 6.45 -3.95
C ARG A 152 -10.02 7.05 -3.72
N ILE A 153 -10.29 8.24 -4.26
CA ILE A 153 -11.61 8.88 -4.16
C ILE A 153 -12.65 8.08 -4.95
N CYS A 154 -12.33 7.63 -6.17
CA CYS A 154 -13.18 6.69 -6.92
C CYS A 154 -13.50 5.45 -6.08
N ARG A 155 -12.48 4.80 -5.48
CA ARG A 155 -12.70 3.63 -4.61
C ARG A 155 -13.61 3.92 -3.41
N LEU A 156 -13.46 5.09 -2.77
CA LEU A 156 -14.27 5.48 -1.61
C LEU A 156 -15.72 5.77 -2.00
N ILE A 157 -15.95 6.51 -3.09
CA ILE A 157 -17.29 6.77 -3.65
C ILE A 157 -17.99 5.45 -3.95
N VAL A 158 -17.28 4.48 -4.53
CA VAL A 158 -17.86 3.21 -4.98
C VAL A 158 -18.16 2.27 -3.81
N LEU A 159 -17.33 2.28 -2.76
CA LEU A 159 -17.64 1.59 -1.51
C LEU A 159 -18.88 2.19 -0.83
N GLU A 160 -19.02 3.51 -0.79
CA GLU A 160 -20.19 4.16 -0.18
C GLU A 160 -21.44 4.02 -1.06
N LEU A 161 -21.34 4.09 -2.39
CA LEU A 161 -22.44 3.80 -3.31
C LEU A 161 -22.90 2.33 -3.18
N THR A 162 -21.98 1.38 -3.11
CA THR A 162 -22.32 -0.04 -2.89
C THR A 162 -23.02 -0.23 -1.54
N ARG A 163 -22.54 0.47 -0.50
CA ARG A 163 -23.18 0.48 0.82
C ARG A 163 -24.59 1.08 0.76
N LEU A 164 -24.76 2.24 0.15
CA LEU A 164 -26.06 2.90 0.00
C LEU A 164 -27.02 2.02 -0.79
N LEU A 165 -26.60 1.47 -1.92
CA LEU A 165 -27.39 0.53 -2.72
C LEU A 165 -27.76 -0.74 -1.94
N SER A 166 -26.88 -1.24 -1.05
CA SER A 166 -27.20 -2.37 -0.17
C SER A 166 -28.20 -2.01 0.95
N LEU A 167 -28.27 -0.74 1.35
CA LEU A 167 -29.23 -0.22 2.33
C LEU A 167 -30.59 0.11 1.68
N THR A 168 -30.61 0.49 0.40
CA THR A 168 -31.82 0.82 -0.36
C THR A 168 -32.40 -0.34 -1.17
N ASN A 169 -31.91 -1.58 -0.97
CA ASN A 169 -32.42 -2.76 -1.65
C ASN A 169 -33.38 -3.55 -0.71
N PRO A 170 -34.71 -3.32 -0.79
CA PRO A 170 -35.66 -3.87 0.18
C PRO A 170 -35.77 -5.40 0.13
N PHE A 171 -35.33 -6.03 -0.97
CA PHE A 171 -35.41 -7.48 -1.18
C PHE A 171 -34.41 -8.30 -0.33
N GLN A 172 -33.56 -7.65 0.48
CA GLN A 172 -32.64 -8.33 1.40
C GLN A 172 -32.96 -8.14 2.90
N GLN A 173 -34.09 -7.54 3.26
CA GLN A 173 -34.62 -7.77 4.61
C GLN A 173 -35.02 -9.26 4.75
N PRO A 174 -34.58 -9.98 5.79
CA PRO A 174 -35.15 -11.28 6.10
C PRO A 174 -36.63 -11.06 6.41
N ARG A 175 -37.53 -11.66 5.61
CA ARG A 175 -38.97 -11.59 5.87
C ARG A 175 -39.23 -12.01 7.32
N PRO A 176 -40.07 -11.29 8.09
CA PRO A 176 -40.45 -11.77 9.41
C PRO A 176 -41.01 -13.18 9.27
N GLY A 177 -40.49 -14.11 10.08
CA GLY A 177 -40.80 -15.53 9.94
C GLY A 177 -42.31 -15.77 9.95
N LEU A 178 -42.78 -16.65 9.05
CA LEU A 178 -44.17 -17.09 9.05
C LEU A 178 -44.55 -17.57 10.45
N ASN A 179 -45.74 -17.17 10.90
CA ASN A 179 -46.21 -17.36 12.27
C ASN A 179 -46.04 -18.84 12.69
N PRO A 180 -45.26 -19.17 13.74
CA PRO A 180 -45.00 -20.56 14.17
C PRO A 180 -46.23 -21.26 14.79
N ARG A 181 -47.42 -20.64 14.70
CA ARG A 181 -48.73 -21.22 15.02
C ARG A 181 -49.63 -21.42 13.79
N ALA A 182 -49.11 -21.30 12.57
CA ALA A 182 -49.82 -21.74 11.38
C ALA A 182 -49.86 -23.27 11.35
N GLU A 183 -51.02 -23.86 11.63
CA GLU A 183 -51.25 -25.29 11.50
C GLU A 183 -51.16 -25.71 10.01
N PRO A 184 -50.70 -26.94 9.71
CA PRO A 184 -50.56 -27.41 8.33
C PRO A 184 -51.93 -27.52 7.66
N PHE A 185 -52.00 -27.08 6.40
CA PHE A 185 -53.19 -27.20 5.57
C PHE A 185 -53.28 -28.61 4.97
N ASP A 186 -54.10 -29.47 5.58
CA ASP A 186 -54.50 -30.74 4.97
C ASP A 186 -55.61 -30.48 3.92
N PRO A 187 -55.43 -30.89 2.64
CA PRO A 187 -56.46 -30.72 1.62
C PRO A 187 -57.59 -31.74 1.80
N GLU A 188 -58.83 -31.25 1.93
CA GLU A 188 -60.01 -32.11 2.12
C GLU A 188 -60.26 -33.04 0.92
N LEU A 189 -60.19 -34.36 1.17
CA LEU A 189 -60.59 -35.39 0.21
C LEU A 189 -62.13 -35.45 0.12
N SER A 190 -62.69 -34.68 -0.80
CA SER A 190 -64.12 -34.72 -1.13
C SER A 190 -64.51 -36.01 -1.86
N SER A 191 -64.94 -37.03 -1.12
CA SER A 191 -65.45 -38.29 -1.70
C SER A 191 -66.57 -38.95 -0.87
N GLN A 192 -67.82 -38.75 -1.28
CA GLN A 192 -69.02 -39.52 -0.85
C GLN A 192 -70.17 -39.31 -1.88
N PRO A 193 -71.23 -40.15 -1.89
CA PRO A 193 -71.49 -41.35 -1.07
C PRO A 193 -71.96 -42.61 -1.85
N PHE A 194 -72.28 -43.67 -1.08
CA PHE A 194 -72.98 -44.94 -1.40
C PHE A 194 -72.13 -46.08 -2.02
N SER A 195 -72.09 -47.29 -1.44
CA SER A 195 -73.16 -48.02 -0.73
C SER A 195 -72.67 -48.96 0.40
N MET A 196 -73.60 -49.68 1.03
CA MET A 196 -73.37 -50.74 2.04
C MET A 196 -72.57 -51.94 1.47
N LYS A 197 -71.96 -52.88 2.24
CA LYS A 197 -72.37 -53.42 3.55
C LYS A 197 -71.25 -54.25 4.26
N GLU A 198 -71.35 -54.36 5.60
CA GLU A 198 -70.94 -55.51 6.46
C GLU A 198 -69.50 -56.10 6.53
N THR A 199 -68.85 -55.82 7.68
CA THR A 199 -68.14 -56.73 8.61
C THR A 199 -66.69 -57.26 8.42
N LYS A 200 -65.93 -57.05 9.52
CA LYS A 200 -64.91 -57.91 10.19
C LYS A 200 -63.41 -57.82 9.85
N LEU A 201 -62.63 -57.76 10.95
CA LEU A 201 -61.19 -58.03 11.14
C LEU A 201 -60.85 -59.55 10.96
N PRO A 202 -59.56 -59.99 10.94
CA PRO A 202 -58.30 -59.23 11.10
C PRO A 202 -57.18 -59.52 10.07
N ASN A 203 -56.05 -58.80 10.27
CA ASN A 203 -54.63 -59.18 10.12
C ASN A 203 -54.27 -60.70 10.11
N PRO A 204 -53.08 -61.15 9.62
CA PRO A 204 -51.96 -60.38 9.01
C PRO A 204 -51.30 -61.07 7.76
N GLU A 205 -50.12 -60.55 7.37
CA GLU A 205 -48.98 -61.24 6.74
C GLU A 205 -48.86 -61.49 5.21
N GLN A 206 -47.79 -60.89 4.67
CA GLN A 206 -46.74 -61.48 3.81
C GLN A 206 -46.84 -61.56 2.25
N VAL A 207 -45.65 -61.36 1.67
CA VAL A 207 -45.09 -61.91 0.41
C VAL A 207 -45.43 -61.28 -0.96
N LEU A 208 -44.35 -60.77 -1.58
CA LEU A 208 -43.97 -60.67 -3.01
C LEU A 208 -45.05 -60.65 -4.11
N GLY A 209 -44.96 -59.63 -4.98
CA GLY A 209 -45.50 -59.62 -6.34
C GLY A 209 -44.80 -58.55 -7.17
N PHE A 210 -44.31 -58.90 -8.36
CA PHE A 210 -43.76 -57.99 -9.37
C PHE A 210 -44.74 -57.87 -10.55
N GLU A 211 -44.34 -57.12 -11.57
CA GLU A 211 -45.00 -56.89 -12.86
C GLU A 211 -46.08 -55.77 -12.88
N GLU A 212 -46.29 -54.98 -13.94
CA GLU A 212 -45.53 -54.39 -15.08
C GLU A 212 -46.62 -53.90 -16.08
N GLN A 213 -46.23 -53.28 -17.21
CA GLN A 213 -47.03 -53.01 -18.43
C GLN A 213 -47.91 -51.73 -18.32
N HIS A 214 -47.69 -50.71 -19.17
CA HIS A 214 -48.19 -50.52 -20.57
C HIS A 214 -49.72 -50.28 -20.62
N THR A 215 -50.35 -49.43 -21.45
CA THR A 215 -49.98 -48.60 -22.64
C THR A 215 -51.00 -47.41 -22.72
N ALA A 216 -51.11 -46.48 -23.69
CA ALA A 216 -50.49 -46.22 -25.00
C ALA A 216 -50.63 -44.73 -25.45
N ASP A 217 -49.85 -44.38 -26.48
CA ASP A 217 -50.14 -43.53 -27.67
C ASP A 217 -51.11 -42.32 -27.65
N SER A 218 -50.61 -41.17 -28.17
CA SER A 218 -51.13 -40.41 -29.34
C SER A 218 -50.47 -39.00 -29.39
N THR A 219 -49.68 -38.59 -30.40
CA THR A 219 -50.05 -38.06 -31.75
C THR A 219 -51.04 -36.88 -31.71
N SER A 220 -50.91 -35.78 -32.50
CA SER A 220 -49.85 -35.24 -33.40
C SER A 220 -50.32 -33.91 -34.03
N SER A 221 -49.44 -32.94 -34.34
CA SER A 221 -49.53 -32.06 -35.56
C SER A 221 -48.37 -31.05 -35.65
N ASP A 222 -48.10 -30.54 -36.86
CA ASP A 222 -46.97 -29.66 -37.21
C ASP A 222 -47.30 -28.16 -37.31
N SER A 223 -46.28 -27.31 -37.11
CA SER A 223 -45.94 -26.26 -38.09
C SER A 223 -44.51 -25.74 -37.87
N CYS A 224 -43.81 -25.36 -38.96
CA CYS A 224 -42.38 -25.07 -38.95
C CYS A 224 -42.05 -23.57 -39.01
N ALA A 225 -40.92 -23.17 -38.39
CA ALA A 225 -39.73 -22.61 -39.08
C ALA A 225 -38.99 -21.48 -38.31
N ALA A 226 -37.93 -21.85 -37.59
CA ALA A 226 -36.68 -21.05 -37.44
C ALA A 226 -35.62 -21.89 -36.70
N HIS A 227 -34.58 -22.39 -37.39
CA HIS A 227 -33.52 -23.17 -36.73
C HIS A 227 -32.61 -22.27 -35.88
N PHE A 228 -32.52 -22.60 -34.60
CA PHE A 228 -31.35 -22.37 -33.76
C PHE A 228 -31.10 -23.69 -33.02
N ASP A 229 -29.94 -24.30 -33.19
CA ASP A 229 -29.71 -25.68 -32.74
C ASP A 229 -29.60 -25.76 -31.21
N SER A 230 -30.73 -26.07 -30.57
CA SER A 230 -30.81 -26.31 -29.14
C SER A 230 -30.25 -27.70 -28.81
N LEU A 231 -28.95 -27.76 -28.48
CA LEU A 231 -28.33 -28.92 -27.84
C LEU A 231 -28.89 -29.09 -26.41
N SER A 232 -30.12 -29.57 -26.33
CA SER A 232 -30.81 -29.97 -25.10
C SER A 232 -30.25 -31.30 -24.60
N GLU A 233 -28.97 -31.32 -24.22
CA GLU A 233 -28.38 -32.44 -23.49
C GLU A 233 -29.10 -32.61 -22.14
N THR A 234 -30.07 -33.53 -22.10
CA THR A 234 -30.71 -34.02 -20.88
C THR A 234 -29.76 -34.95 -20.10
N SER A 235 -28.54 -34.46 -19.84
CA SER A 235 -27.61 -35.04 -18.87
C SER A 235 -28.28 -35.02 -17.50
N SER A 236 -28.89 -36.15 -17.13
CA SER A 236 -29.41 -36.40 -15.78
C SER A 236 -28.27 -36.20 -14.79
N ARG A 237 -28.34 -35.12 -14.01
CA ARG A 237 -27.29 -34.81 -13.03
C ARG A 237 -27.16 -35.99 -12.08
N PRO A 238 -25.97 -36.62 -11.94
CA PRO A 238 -25.82 -37.79 -11.09
C PRO A 238 -26.23 -37.43 -9.66
N VAL A 239 -27.16 -38.20 -9.11
CA VAL A 239 -27.67 -38.00 -7.76
C VAL A 239 -26.59 -38.42 -6.78
N LEU A 240 -25.88 -37.44 -6.20
CA LEU A 240 -24.81 -37.68 -5.25
C LEU A 240 -25.32 -38.50 -4.05
N THR A 241 -24.59 -39.55 -3.73
CA THR A 241 -24.86 -40.39 -2.56
C THR A 241 -24.64 -39.62 -1.26
N PRO A 242 -25.27 -40.04 -0.14
CA PRO A 242 -25.03 -39.42 1.17
C PRO A 242 -23.55 -39.36 1.57
N ASP A 243 -22.77 -40.39 1.23
CA ASP A 243 -21.35 -40.49 1.54
C ASP A 243 -20.48 -39.54 0.71
N GLU A 244 -20.81 -39.30 -0.56
CA GLU A 244 -20.19 -38.26 -1.38
C GLU A 244 -20.50 -36.87 -0.84
N VAL A 245 -21.75 -36.64 -0.41
CA VAL A 245 -22.18 -35.38 0.21
C VAL A 245 -21.45 -35.14 1.53
N GLU A 246 -21.25 -36.16 2.37
CA GLU A 246 -20.46 -36.03 3.60
C GLU A 246 -18.95 -35.85 3.31
N SER A 247 -18.41 -36.58 2.35
CA SER A 247 -17.02 -36.43 1.90
C SER A 247 -16.75 -35.03 1.36
N GLY A 248 -17.66 -34.46 0.56
CA GLY A 248 -17.63 -33.07 0.12
C GLY A 248 -17.63 -32.08 1.28
N LYS A 249 -18.47 -32.29 2.31
CA LYS A 249 -18.47 -31.47 3.54
C LYS A 249 -17.12 -31.55 4.27
N LYS A 250 -16.54 -32.74 4.42
CA LYS A 250 -15.21 -32.96 5.04
C LYS A 250 -14.11 -32.23 4.27
N ILE A 251 -14.07 -32.34 2.93
CA ILE A 251 -13.10 -31.66 2.06
C ILE A 251 -13.25 -30.13 2.15
N LEU A 252 -14.47 -29.60 2.04
CA LEU A 252 -14.73 -28.16 2.16
C LEU A 252 -14.31 -27.60 3.53
N LEU A 253 -14.53 -28.37 4.61
CA LEU A 253 -14.15 -27.97 5.97
C LEU A 253 -12.62 -28.00 6.18
N ALA A 254 -11.92 -28.99 5.61
CA ALA A 254 -10.47 -29.02 5.57
C ALA A 254 -9.89 -27.84 4.75
N TYR A 255 -10.47 -27.54 3.59
CA TYR A 255 -10.06 -26.42 2.73
C TYR A 255 -10.29 -25.05 3.39
N ARG A 256 -11.42 -24.86 4.07
CA ARG A 256 -11.69 -23.66 4.91
C ARG A 256 -10.63 -23.50 6.00
N ARG A 257 -10.30 -24.57 6.74
CA ARG A 257 -9.23 -24.56 7.76
C ARG A 257 -7.85 -24.23 7.15
N TYR A 258 -7.54 -24.76 5.96
CA TYR A 258 -6.29 -24.46 5.23
C TYR A 258 -6.21 -22.98 4.81
N ILE A 259 -7.27 -22.43 4.23
CA ILE A 259 -7.35 -21.00 3.89
C ILE A 259 -7.19 -20.14 5.15
N GLN A 260 -7.89 -20.46 6.24
CA GLN A 260 -7.80 -19.73 7.50
C GLN A 260 -6.37 -19.71 8.07
N ARG A 261 -5.66 -20.85 8.04
CA ARG A 261 -4.24 -20.95 8.42
C ARG A 261 -3.33 -20.11 7.51
N ARG A 262 -3.55 -20.11 6.18
CA ARG A 262 -2.78 -19.25 5.25
C ARG A 262 -3.08 -17.76 5.47
N LEU A 263 -4.33 -17.37 5.74
CA LEU A 263 -4.70 -15.99 6.07
C LEU A 263 -4.06 -15.54 7.39
N GLN A 264 -4.07 -16.36 8.44
CA GLN A 264 -3.39 -16.07 9.70
C GLN A 264 -1.87 -15.94 9.53
N SER A 265 -1.25 -16.83 8.75
CA SER A 265 0.19 -16.76 8.44
C SER A 265 0.55 -15.50 7.64
N ALA A 266 -0.25 -15.16 6.62
CA ALA A 266 -0.10 -13.92 5.85
C ALA A 266 -0.28 -12.68 6.74
N ALA A 267 -1.31 -12.64 7.59
CA ALA A 267 -1.55 -11.56 8.53
C ALA A 267 -0.40 -11.39 9.54
N LYS A 268 0.14 -12.48 10.11
CA LYS A 268 1.32 -12.47 11.00
C LYS A 268 2.56 -11.93 10.28
N THR A 269 2.75 -12.31 9.01
CA THR A 269 3.86 -11.82 8.17
C THR A 269 3.70 -10.33 7.85
N ILE A 270 2.52 -9.89 7.41
CA ILE A 270 2.19 -8.48 7.15
C ILE A 270 2.37 -7.66 8.43
N TRP A 271 1.93 -8.15 9.58
CA TRP A 271 2.10 -7.48 10.88
C TRP A 271 3.57 -7.38 11.30
N SER A 272 4.40 -8.38 11.00
CA SER A 272 5.85 -8.32 11.24
C SER A 272 6.53 -7.23 10.39
N TYR A 273 6.17 -7.13 9.11
CA TYR A 273 6.66 -6.07 8.23
C TYR A 273 6.13 -4.68 8.63
N TYR A 274 4.84 -4.56 8.95
CA TYR A 274 4.23 -3.32 9.40
C TYR A 274 4.82 -2.84 10.73
N SER A 275 5.06 -3.75 11.68
CA SER A 275 5.69 -3.42 12.97
C SER A 275 7.14 -2.94 12.78
N ARG A 276 7.92 -3.60 11.91
CA ARG A 276 9.27 -3.13 11.53
C ARG A 276 9.21 -1.75 10.87
N TYR A 277 8.29 -1.53 9.92
CA TYR A 277 8.10 -0.23 9.28
C TYR A 277 7.69 0.87 10.28
N ARG A 278 6.74 0.59 11.18
CA ARG A 278 6.31 1.53 12.24
C ARG A 278 7.45 1.86 13.18
N HIS A 279 8.27 0.88 13.57
CA HIS A 279 9.45 1.11 14.42
C HIS A 279 10.51 1.97 13.72
N ILE A 280 10.80 1.71 12.44
CA ILE A 280 11.72 2.51 11.62
C ILE A 280 11.17 3.94 11.43
N LYS A 281 9.88 4.09 11.11
CA LYS A 281 9.22 5.39 10.95
C LYS A 281 9.22 6.19 12.25
N ASN A 282 8.93 5.56 13.39
CA ASN A 282 8.99 6.22 14.71
C ASN A 282 10.43 6.62 15.06
N LYS A 283 11.43 5.76 14.82
CA LYS A 283 12.85 6.11 15.02
C LYS A 283 13.29 7.29 14.15
N ARG A 284 12.91 7.32 12.86
CA ARG A 284 13.13 8.48 11.99
C ARG A 284 12.45 9.73 12.54
N ALA A 285 11.17 9.66 12.87
CA ALA A 285 10.40 10.78 13.40
C ALA A 285 10.98 11.36 14.71
N VAL A 286 11.57 10.53 15.59
CA VAL A 286 12.25 11.00 16.81
C VAL A 286 13.55 11.75 16.47
N MET A 287 14.41 11.19 15.61
CA MET A 287 15.65 11.90 15.19
C MET A 287 15.35 13.17 14.39
N GLU A 288 14.36 13.12 13.50
CA GLU A 288 13.89 14.25 12.70
C GLU A 288 13.31 15.32 13.63
N SER A 289 12.48 14.97 14.61
CA SER A 289 11.96 15.88 15.65
C SER A 289 13.09 16.57 16.44
N GLN A 290 14.12 15.85 16.87
CA GLN A 290 15.28 16.46 17.53
C GLN A 290 16.04 17.43 16.61
N SER A 291 16.24 17.07 15.33
CA SER A 291 16.88 17.95 14.36
C SER A 291 16.02 19.17 13.99
N LEU A 292 14.70 19.05 14.00
CA LEU A 292 13.74 20.14 13.77
C LEU A 292 13.67 21.08 14.98
N LYS A 293 13.74 20.55 16.21
CA LYS A 293 13.85 21.37 17.43
C LYS A 293 15.14 22.18 17.40
N LEU A 294 16.29 21.53 17.14
CA LEU A 294 17.57 22.22 16.98
C LEU A 294 17.53 23.24 15.84
N ARG A 295 16.93 22.93 14.68
CA ARG A 295 16.77 23.90 13.60
C ARG A 295 15.97 25.13 14.05
N ARG A 296 14.84 24.96 14.75
CA ARG A 296 14.05 26.08 15.30
C ARG A 296 14.78 26.87 16.38
N GLU A 297 15.66 26.24 17.14
CA GLU A 297 16.56 26.93 18.08
C GLU A 297 17.56 27.78 17.31
N TYR A 298 18.24 27.23 16.30
CA TYR A 298 19.15 27.96 15.40
C TYR A 298 18.48 29.14 14.68
N GLU A 299 17.26 28.94 14.18
CA GLU A 299 16.47 29.92 13.40
C GLU A 299 16.20 31.22 14.20
N LYS A 300 16.18 31.17 15.53
CA LYS A 300 16.05 32.35 16.41
C LYS A 300 17.29 33.24 16.49
N TYR A 301 18.48 32.70 16.20
CA TYR A 301 19.75 33.43 16.28
C TYR A 301 20.27 33.86 14.89
N ILE A 302 19.56 33.50 13.81
CA ILE A 302 19.83 33.99 12.46
C ILE A 302 18.89 35.17 12.19
N VAL A 303 19.12 36.25 12.93
CA VAL A 303 18.63 37.58 12.56
C VAL A 303 19.23 37.92 11.18
N GLU A 304 18.45 38.54 10.30
CA GLU A 304 19.01 39.04 9.04
C GLU A 304 19.85 40.28 9.37
N PRO A 305 21.11 40.38 8.90
CA PRO A 305 22.02 41.42 9.36
C PRO A 305 21.52 42.79 8.91
N GLU A 306 21.15 43.63 9.88
CA GLU A 306 20.83 45.05 9.70
C GLU A 306 22.12 45.84 9.43
N GLY A 307 22.73 45.60 8.27
CA GLY A 307 23.96 46.27 7.85
C GLY A 307 24.53 45.75 6.52
N PRO A 308 25.28 46.57 5.77
CA PRO A 308 25.75 46.25 4.41
C PRO A 308 26.89 45.22 4.34
N LEU A 309 27.27 44.60 5.47
CA LEU A 309 28.54 43.87 5.64
C LEU A 309 28.57 42.45 5.06
N LEU A 310 27.44 41.89 4.60
CA LEU A 310 27.40 40.60 3.92
C LEU A 310 26.60 40.69 2.62
N SER A 311 27.21 40.24 1.51
CA SER A 311 26.44 40.10 0.27
C SER A 311 25.31 39.07 0.48
N PRO A 312 24.09 39.30 -0.06
CA PRO A 312 22.95 38.40 0.17
C PRO A 312 23.22 36.93 -0.22
N ARG A 313 24.11 36.70 -1.18
CA ARG A 313 24.58 35.36 -1.58
C ARG A 313 25.38 34.66 -0.47
N LEU A 314 26.31 35.37 0.17
CA LEU A 314 27.10 34.82 1.29
C LEU A 314 26.21 34.56 2.51
N PHE A 315 25.34 35.52 2.86
CA PHE A 315 24.39 35.33 3.96
C PHE A 315 23.45 34.13 3.72
N SER A 316 22.89 33.99 2.52
CA SER A 316 22.02 32.85 2.16
C SER A 316 22.74 31.50 2.25
N ARG A 317 24.00 31.42 1.81
CA ARG A 317 24.84 30.21 1.97
C ARG A 317 25.14 29.90 3.45
N HIS A 318 25.45 30.92 4.25
CA HIS A 318 25.69 30.77 5.69
C HIS A 318 24.42 30.31 6.43
N LYS A 319 23.29 30.99 6.21
CA LYS A 319 21.94 30.63 6.70
C LYS A 319 21.55 29.19 6.31
N THR A 320 21.93 28.74 5.12
CA THR A 320 21.73 27.35 4.67
C THR A 320 22.58 26.35 5.48
N ILE A 321 23.85 26.65 5.74
CA ILE A 321 24.74 25.80 6.56
C ILE A 321 24.22 25.70 7.99
N LEU A 322 23.88 26.84 8.62
CA LEU A 322 23.35 26.89 9.98
C LEU A 322 22.00 26.15 10.10
N LEU A 323 21.05 26.33 9.18
CA LEU A 323 19.73 25.71 9.30
C LEU A 323 19.66 24.24 8.87
N ARG A 324 20.60 23.74 8.05
CA ARG A 324 20.54 22.37 7.49
C ARG A 324 21.64 21.45 7.99
N CYS A 325 22.87 21.92 8.14
CA CYS A 325 24.03 21.09 8.47
C CYS A 325 24.30 21.07 9.97
N MET A 326 24.25 22.22 10.64
CA MET A 326 24.62 22.33 12.05
C MET A 326 23.74 21.55 13.05
N PRO A 327 22.40 21.42 12.87
CA PRO A 327 21.60 20.51 13.69
C PRO A 327 22.10 19.06 13.64
N HIS A 328 22.72 18.63 12.53
CA HIS A 328 23.35 17.32 12.43
C HIS A 328 24.77 17.29 13.05
N VAL A 329 25.53 18.38 13.03
CA VAL A 329 26.81 18.48 13.78
C VAL A 329 26.57 18.40 15.30
N VAL A 330 25.55 19.08 15.82
CA VAL A 330 25.19 19.02 17.25
C VAL A 330 24.74 17.61 17.65
N LEU A 331 23.92 16.94 16.83
CA LEU A 331 23.52 15.54 17.08
C LEU A 331 24.70 14.57 16.97
N PHE A 332 25.64 14.80 16.04
CA PHE A 332 26.88 14.03 15.94
C PHE A 332 27.75 14.17 17.19
N LEU A 333 27.99 15.39 17.69
CA LEU A 333 28.71 15.62 18.94
C LEU A 333 28.04 14.95 20.15
N ARG A 334 26.71 15.03 20.27
CA ARG A 334 25.96 14.33 21.34
C ARG A 334 26.11 12.81 21.24
N GLY A 335 26.14 12.28 20.02
CA GLY A 335 26.44 10.87 19.75
C GLY A 335 27.85 10.47 20.17
N LEU A 336 28.86 11.29 19.89
CA LEU A 336 30.23 11.08 20.36
C LEU A 336 30.36 11.15 21.89
N GLU A 337 29.68 12.10 22.55
CA GLU A 337 29.68 12.15 24.02
C GLU A 337 29.03 10.90 24.62
N HIS A 338 27.90 10.43 24.06
CA HIS A 338 27.24 9.20 24.51
C HIS A 338 28.10 7.94 24.31
N VAL A 339 28.74 7.79 23.15
CA VAL A 339 29.69 6.68 22.87
C VAL A 339 30.85 6.70 23.88
N ASN A 340 31.42 7.87 24.14
CA ASN A 340 32.50 8.02 25.11
C ASN A 340 32.03 7.77 26.57
N GLN A 341 30.81 8.18 26.93
CA GLN A 341 30.21 7.86 28.24
C GLN A 341 30.02 6.35 28.42
N LEU A 342 29.52 5.64 27.39
CA LEU A 342 29.37 4.19 27.41
C LEU A 342 30.73 3.49 27.56
N GLN A 343 31.73 3.89 26.78
CA GLN A 343 33.07 3.31 26.91
C GLN A 343 33.70 3.62 28.29
N LYS A 344 33.41 4.79 28.88
CA LYS A 344 33.83 5.13 30.24
C LYS A 344 33.13 4.30 31.32
N GLN A 345 31.90 3.83 31.08
CA GLN A 345 31.23 2.85 31.94
C GLN A 345 31.88 1.47 31.81
N LEU A 346 32.06 0.97 30.58
CA LEU A 346 32.71 -0.32 30.31
C LEU A 346 34.15 -0.37 30.86
N ASN A 347 34.92 0.71 30.74
CA ASN A 347 36.27 0.82 31.33
C ASN A 347 36.23 0.80 32.87
N ARG A 348 35.21 1.40 33.51
CA ARG A 348 35.04 1.33 34.98
C ARG A 348 34.68 -0.07 35.47
N GLU A 349 33.85 -0.79 34.72
CA GLU A 349 33.48 -2.17 35.02
C GLU A 349 34.66 -3.11 34.85
N ARG A 350 35.42 -2.99 33.74
CA ARG A 350 36.68 -3.70 33.55
C ARG A 350 37.65 -3.44 34.70
N LEU A 351 37.84 -2.18 35.11
CA LEU A 351 38.78 -1.83 36.18
C LEU A 351 38.48 -2.51 37.53
N ARG A 352 37.21 -2.79 37.83
CA ARG A 352 36.80 -3.56 39.03
C ARG A 352 37.22 -5.02 38.95
N ASN A 353 37.24 -5.60 37.74
CA ASN A 353 37.39 -7.03 37.51
C ASN A 353 38.82 -7.43 37.05
N THR A 354 39.64 -6.48 36.59
CA THR A 354 40.97 -6.75 36.02
C THR A 354 42.06 -7.09 37.04
N ARG A 355 42.94 -8.02 36.65
CA ARG A 355 44.24 -8.34 37.28
C ARG A 355 45.18 -7.13 37.27
N ALA A 356 46.25 -7.18 38.08
CA ALA A 356 47.15 -6.04 38.30
C ALA A 356 47.73 -5.45 36.99
N GLU A 357 48.21 -6.30 36.09
CA GLU A 357 48.82 -5.91 34.80
C GLU A 357 47.88 -5.07 33.92
N GLU A 358 46.64 -5.51 33.72
CA GLU A 358 45.67 -4.82 32.85
C GLU A 358 45.20 -3.46 33.42
N ARG A 359 45.28 -3.24 34.74
CA ARG A 359 44.78 -2.01 35.38
C ARG A 359 45.43 -0.75 34.84
N GLN A 360 46.70 -0.80 34.42
CA GLN A 360 47.38 0.37 33.85
C GLN A 360 46.81 0.75 32.48
N ALA A 361 46.57 -0.23 31.61
CA ALA A 361 45.94 -0.01 30.30
C ALA A 361 44.49 0.49 30.44
N VAL A 362 43.71 -0.08 31.37
CA VAL A 362 42.33 0.38 31.62
C VAL A 362 42.31 1.80 32.22
N ARG A 363 43.26 2.15 33.10
CA ARG A 363 43.43 3.53 33.62
C ARG A 363 43.77 4.53 32.52
N ALA A 364 44.65 4.17 31.58
CA ALA A 364 44.96 5.00 30.41
C ALA A 364 43.69 5.29 29.58
N LYS A 365 42.91 4.27 29.24
CA LYS A 365 41.65 4.45 28.49
C LYS A 365 40.58 5.23 29.25
N MET A 366 40.54 5.18 30.58
CA MET A 366 39.70 6.10 31.36
C MET A 366 40.19 7.55 31.34
N HIS A 367 41.50 7.77 31.24
CA HIS A 367 42.09 9.11 31.11
C HIS A 367 41.76 9.70 29.73
N GLU A 368 41.98 8.95 28.65
CA GLU A 368 41.56 9.27 27.27
C GLU A 368 40.08 9.66 27.21
N SER A 369 39.18 8.79 27.70
CA SER A 369 37.73 9.10 27.78
C SER A 369 37.45 10.42 28.50
N SER A 370 38.23 10.75 29.53
CA SER A 370 38.06 11.99 30.29
C SER A 370 38.61 13.22 29.57
N GLN A 371 39.66 13.08 28.76
CA GLN A 371 40.10 14.13 27.83
C GLN A 371 39.05 14.37 26.73
N PHE A 372 38.52 13.31 26.11
CA PHE A 372 37.45 13.42 25.11
C PHE A 372 36.20 14.12 25.68
N THR A 373 35.79 13.83 26.94
CA THR A 373 34.69 14.57 27.58
C THR A 373 34.95 16.08 27.63
N ARG A 374 36.19 16.52 27.90
CA ARG A 374 36.56 17.95 27.92
C ARG A 374 36.52 18.56 26.52
N LYS A 375 37.16 17.92 25.53
CA LYS A 375 37.16 18.38 24.12
C LYS A 375 35.74 18.53 23.57
N LEU A 376 34.91 17.50 23.70
CA LEU A 376 33.54 17.47 23.18
C LEU A 376 32.64 18.56 23.79
N ARG A 377 32.78 18.83 25.10
CA ARG A 377 32.01 19.90 25.79
C ARG A 377 32.46 21.31 25.41
N ARG A 378 33.77 21.52 25.24
CA ARG A 378 34.32 22.78 24.71
C ARG A 378 33.74 23.08 23.33
N LEU A 379 33.76 22.09 22.44
CA LEU A 379 33.21 22.22 21.09
C LEU A 379 31.70 22.44 21.10
N MET A 380 30.94 21.70 21.91
CA MET A 380 29.50 21.90 22.06
C MET A 380 29.17 23.36 22.42
N SER A 381 29.86 23.92 23.42
CA SER A 381 29.69 25.31 23.84
C SER A 381 30.12 26.32 22.77
N SER A 382 31.08 25.94 21.90
CA SER A 382 31.63 26.79 20.83
C SER A 382 30.81 26.79 19.54
N ILE A 383 29.89 25.83 19.35
CA ILE A 383 29.02 25.73 18.16
C ILE A 383 27.52 25.92 18.45
N MET A 384 27.11 25.97 19.72
CA MET A 384 25.71 26.19 20.07
C MET A 384 25.26 27.62 19.68
N PRO A 385 23.97 27.82 19.34
CA PRO A 385 23.42 29.15 19.08
C PRO A 385 23.63 30.09 20.27
N GLY A 386 23.98 31.34 19.98
CA GLY A 386 24.35 32.35 20.97
C GLY A 386 25.84 32.36 21.38
N SER A 387 26.67 31.44 20.86
CA SER A 387 28.13 31.54 21.01
C SER A 387 28.72 32.61 20.08
N GLY A 388 29.73 33.35 20.53
CA GLY A 388 30.32 34.45 19.74
C GLY A 388 30.96 34.01 18.40
N ASN A 389 31.41 32.75 18.32
CA ASN A 389 31.99 32.17 17.11
C ASN A 389 30.94 31.70 16.08
N PHE A 390 29.65 31.66 16.45
CA PHE A 390 28.57 31.01 15.69
C PHE A 390 28.40 31.56 14.27
N LEU A 391 28.49 32.89 14.11
CA LEU A 391 28.30 33.60 12.84
C LEU A 391 29.56 33.64 11.97
N GLN A 392 30.72 33.25 12.51
CA GLN A 392 31.99 33.27 11.78
C GLN A 392 32.22 31.94 11.07
N LEU A 393 31.95 31.88 9.76
CA LEU A 393 32.03 30.63 8.98
C LEU A 393 33.39 29.93 9.08
N ASN A 394 34.49 30.70 9.11
CA ASN A 394 35.84 30.15 9.18
C ASN A 394 36.13 29.54 10.56
N ALA A 395 35.67 30.17 11.65
CA ALA A 395 35.72 29.59 13.00
C ALA A 395 34.84 28.33 13.09
N LEU A 396 33.65 28.35 12.49
CA LEU A 396 32.75 27.20 12.43
C LEU A 396 33.39 26.01 11.68
N GLN A 397 34.04 26.26 10.54
CA GLN A 397 34.80 25.22 9.82
C GLN A 397 35.97 24.68 10.65
N ALA A 398 36.69 25.53 11.40
CA ALA A 398 37.76 25.09 12.30
C ALA A 398 37.23 24.18 13.42
N HIS A 399 36.13 24.55 14.09
CA HIS A 399 35.47 23.70 15.09
C HIS A 399 34.99 22.37 14.49
N VAL A 400 34.41 22.39 13.28
CA VAL A 400 33.98 21.17 12.59
C VAL A 400 35.17 20.28 12.16
N LYS A 401 36.33 20.86 11.86
CA LYS A 401 37.58 20.12 11.62
C LYS A 401 38.09 19.45 12.90
N GLU A 402 38.04 20.12 14.05
CA GLU A 402 38.37 19.52 15.35
C GLU A 402 37.41 18.37 15.71
N ILE A 403 36.10 18.55 15.47
CA ILE A 403 35.09 17.49 15.62
C ILE A 403 35.44 16.25 14.78
N SER A 404 35.95 16.44 13.57
CA SER A 404 36.39 15.33 12.71
C SER A 404 37.70 14.70 13.17
N SER A 405 38.63 15.45 13.80
CA SER A 405 39.84 14.89 14.44
C SER A 405 39.45 13.96 15.58
N ILE A 406 38.63 14.45 16.51
CA ILE A 406 38.18 13.68 17.68
C ILE A 406 37.43 12.42 17.28
N TYR A 407 36.72 12.42 16.15
CA TYR A 407 36.07 11.22 15.64
C TYR A 407 37.07 10.13 15.18
N GLN A 408 38.24 10.49 14.65
CA GLN A 408 39.30 9.51 14.35
C GLN A 408 40.01 9.07 15.64
N GLU A 409 40.40 10.00 16.51
CA GLU A 409 41.01 9.71 17.82
C GLU A 409 40.17 8.72 18.65
N VAL A 410 38.83 8.88 18.65
CA VAL A 410 37.88 7.98 19.33
C VAL A 410 37.76 6.61 18.64
N GLN A 411 37.88 6.53 17.32
CA GLN A 411 37.91 5.26 16.59
C GLN A 411 39.24 4.50 16.77
N GLU A 412 40.34 5.21 16.96
CA GLU A 412 41.66 4.65 17.22
C GLU A 412 41.74 4.10 18.66
N ALA A 413 41.33 4.90 19.64
CA ALA A 413 41.33 4.51 21.05
C ALA A 413 40.38 3.33 21.37
N PHE A 414 39.18 3.31 20.77
CA PHE A 414 38.10 2.38 21.15
C PHE A 414 37.68 1.40 20.03
N GLY A 415 38.23 1.53 18.82
CA GLY A 415 37.99 0.62 17.69
C GLY A 415 36.75 0.93 16.85
N LYS A 416 36.75 0.40 15.62
CA LYS A 416 35.70 0.64 14.59
C LYS A 416 34.29 0.17 15.00
N ALA A 417 34.16 -0.69 16.01
CA ALA A 417 32.88 -1.20 16.52
C ALA A 417 31.95 -0.11 17.09
N MET A 418 32.47 1.07 17.41
CA MET A 418 31.68 2.22 17.90
C MET A 418 30.82 2.91 16.83
N LYS A 419 30.94 2.51 15.55
CA LYS A 419 30.16 3.08 14.43
C LYS A 419 28.68 2.65 14.48
N THR A 420 27.82 3.49 15.06
CA THR A 420 26.37 3.37 14.85
C THR A 420 25.95 4.04 13.54
N VAL A 421 25.01 3.44 12.80
CA VAL A 421 24.51 3.97 11.51
C VAL A 421 23.91 5.38 11.66
N SER A 422 23.31 5.70 12.81
CA SER A 422 22.81 7.05 13.12
C SER A 422 23.93 8.08 13.23
N LEU A 423 25.05 7.73 13.90
CA LEU A 423 26.20 8.61 14.06
C LEU A 423 26.83 8.95 12.70
N GLU A 424 27.05 7.94 11.84
CA GLU A 424 27.56 8.18 10.48
C GLU A 424 26.59 8.99 9.63
N GLN A 425 25.27 8.75 9.73
CA GLN A 425 24.27 9.55 9.04
C GLN A 425 24.32 11.04 9.43
N HIS A 426 24.66 11.36 10.69
CA HIS A 426 24.84 12.74 11.13
C HIS A 426 26.20 13.33 10.72
N TYR A 427 27.28 12.53 10.70
CA TYR A 427 28.58 12.93 10.13
C TYR A 427 28.44 13.37 8.67
N TYR A 428 27.86 12.52 7.82
CA TYR A 428 27.74 12.81 6.39
C TYR A 428 26.76 13.93 6.04
N ARG A 429 25.78 14.23 6.91
CA ARG A 429 24.82 15.33 6.69
C ARG A 429 25.25 16.68 7.29
N GLY A 430 26.15 16.67 8.27
CA GLY A 430 26.66 17.85 8.95
C GLY A 430 28.13 18.10 8.64
N VAL A 431 29.00 17.33 9.31
CA VAL A 431 30.46 17.50 9.31
C VAL A 431 31.04 17.46 7.90
N ALA A 432 30.77 16.40 7.14
CA ALA A 432 31.35 16.22 5.79
C ALA A 432 30.92 17.33 4.81
N VAL A 433 29.65 17.78 4.86
CA VAL A 433 29.12 18.83 3.98
C VAL A 433 29.77 20.19 4.26
N ILE A 434 30.08 20.49 5.53
CA ILE A 434 30.73 21.74 5.94
C ILE A 434 32.23 21.74 5.59
N LEU A 435 32.92 20.60 5.76
CA LEU A 435 34.33 20.45 5.38
C LEU A 435 34.53 20.43 3.85
N ALA A 436 33.53 20.00 3.09
CA ALA A 436 33.52 20.07 1.62
C ALA A 436 33.18 21.47 1.07
N GLN A 437 32.91 22.47 1.91
CA GLN A 437 32.75 23.85 1.45
C GLN A 437 34.14 24.48 1.18
N PRO A 438 34.42 24.99 -0.03
CA PRO A 438 35.67 25.73 -0.26
C PRO A 438 35.77 26.91 0.71
N THR A 439 36.92 27.02 1.35
CA THR A 439 37.30 28.15 2.20
C THR A 439 37.47 29.37 1.30
N HIS A 440 36.64 30.39 1.46
CA HIS A 440 36.90 31.69 0.86
C HIS A 440 37.97 32.38 1.71
N GLN A 441 39.16 32.55 1.11
CA GLN A 441 40.22 33.44 1.58
C GLN A 441 39.93 34.86 1.10
#